data_AF-A0A1H7V540-F1
#
_entry.id   AF-A0A1H7V540-F1
#
_cell.length_a   1.000
_cell.length_b   1.000
_cell.length_c   1.000
_cell.angle_alpha   90.00
_cell.angle_beta   90.00
_cell.angle_gamma   90.00
#
_symmetry.space_group_name_H-M   'P 1'
#
loop_
_entity.id
_entity.type
_entity.pdbx_description
1 polymer ?
#
loop_
_entity_poly.entity_id
_entity_poly.type
_entity_poly.pdbx_seq_one_letter_code
_entity_poly.pdbx_strand_id
1 'polypeptide(L)'
;MAAHLPTNNLKTALVGPIALFDKSFLQALSIDESVWFDHFFYANVCPIFYIETLADLTKTSAGRSGRSGEDEVRIIADKTPTLAGAPCIHHRELALSNLMGHRIPMRGQIPVAGGRPVRSPDGKAGVVFDASPEAQAFSRWQEGAFQEVERQFAKDWRHMLTTLDLPTVAKSMQALGIDSKLCRTVDDAHALAVGLVKERTKPFDQMALLLAFLEVPKEAHREIIERWSVDQYRPLADYAPYAAHVLSVELFFQIALGANLISSERPSNRADIAYLFYLPFSMVFVSGDRLHRLCARPFLRADQDFLWAPDLKAELARLNAEFSQFPSEEREKGLMDFAPSPLGSDDQLLPKLWNRFMPGWRNRHASPVSISPEAERKIVAQLREFNSLPTESTADTQDLSELDQVSIARMVPKKKGSWYLLPKDLRGEEPGPSSRS
;
A
#
# COMPACT_ATOMS: atom_id res chain seq x y z
N MET A 1 -11.43 -11.51 2.15
CA MET A 1 -12.04 -11.28 0.82
C MET A 1 -11.84 -9.81 0.44
N ALA A 2 -11.20 -9.53 -0.70
CA ALA A 2 -10.87 -8.15 -1.11
C ALA A 2 -12.05 -7.51 -1.87
N ALA A 3 -12.56 -6.38 -1.39
CA ALA A 3 -13.64 -5.62 -2.02
C ALA A 3 -13.22 -5.04 -3.37
N HIS A 4 -14.11 -5.12 -4.36
CA HIS A 4 -14.04 -4.37 -5.61
C HIS A 4 -14.99 -3.19 -5.51
N LEU A 5 -14.45 -1.97 -5.62
CA LEU A 5 -15.27 -0.81 -5.88
C LEU A 5 -15.67 -0.83 -7.36
N PRO A 6 -16.97 -0.86 -7.71
CA PRO A 6 -17.42 -0.74 -9.09
C PRO A 6 -17.07 0.65 -9.63
N THR A 7 -16.37 0.69 -10.76
CA THR A 7 -15.92 1.90 -11.45
C THR A 7 -17.00 2.58 -12.29
N ASN A 8 -18.29 2.37 -12.01
CA ASN A 8 -19.37 2.96 -12.81
C ASN A 8 -20.20 3.99 -12.01
N ASN A 9 -20.19 5.22 -12.53
CA ASN A 9 -21.14 6.32 -12.28
C ASN A 9 -21.16 7.01 -10.90
N LEU A 10 -20.05 6.99 -10.17
CA LEU A 10 -19.79 8.09 -9.23
C LEU A 10 -19.05 9.19 -10.00
N LYS A 11 -19.56 10.42 -9.91
CA LYS A 11 -18.76 11.65 -10.14
C LYS A 11 -17.73 11.77 -9.01
N THR A 12 -16.88 10.76 -8.87
CA THR A 12 -15.84 10.69 -7.86
C THR A 12 -14.76 11.68 -8.29
N ALA A 13 -14.26 12.47 -7.33
CA ALA A 13 -13.05 13.25 -7.53
C ALA A 13 -11.99 12.36 -8.20
N LEU A 14 -11.28 12.89 -9.19
CA LEU A 14 -10.23 12.18 -9.92
C LEU A 14 -9.12 11.79 -8.94
N VAL A 15 -9.19 10.57 -8.45
CA VAL A 15 -8.11 9.98 -7.66
C VAL A 15 -7.04 9.52 -8.64
N GLY A 16 -5.80 9.98 -8.46
CA GLY A 16 -4.70 9.67 -9.37
C GLY A 16 -4.23 8.21 -9.33
N PRO A 17 -3.14 7.88 -10.06
CA PRO A 17 -2.63 6.51 -10.16
C PRO A 17 -2.33 5.88 -8.79
N ILE A 18 -2.53 4.56 -8.66
CA ILE A 18 -2.20 3.88 -7.40
C ILE A 18 -0.69 3.75 -7.25
N ALA A 19 -0.13 4.36 -6.22
CA ALA A 19 1.30 4.40 -5.96
C ALA A 19 1.68 3.54 -4.75
N LEU A 20 2.47 2.49 -4.99
CA LEU A 20 3.32 1.93 -3.95
C LEU A 20 4.53 2.83 -3.79
N PHE A 21 4.98 3.05 -2.56
CA PHE A 21 6.17 3.85 -2.27
C PHE A 21 6.94 3.25 -1.09
N ASP A 22 8.23 3.50 -1.05
CA ASP A 22 9.08 3.14 0.09
C ASP A 22 9.23 4.30 1.08
N LYS A 23 9.72 4.01 2.28
CA LYS A 23 9.96 5.02 3.31
C LYS A 23 10.99 6.07 2.85
N SER A 24 12.01 5.65 2.08
CA SER A 24 13.07 6.54 1.60
C SER A 24 12.53 7.68 0.74
N PHE A 25 11.55 7.40 -0.13
CA PHE A 25 10.86 8.42 -0.92
C PHE A 25 10.16 9.45 -0.02
N LEU A 26 9.33 8.99 0.92
CA LEU A 26 8.55 9.89 1.76
C LEU A 26 9.46 10.72 2.68
N GLN A 27 10.53 10.14 3.20
CA GLN A 27 11.55 10.85 3.97
C GLN A 27 12.19 12.00 3.18
N ALA A 28 12.42 11.81 1.89
CA ALA A 28 13.03 12.81 1.03
C ALA A 28 12.12 14.02 0.75
N LEU A 29 10.79 13.87 0.82
CA LEU A 29 9.85 14.95 0.52
C LEU A 29 9.85 16.06 1.58
N SER A 30 9.54 17.29 1.19
CA SER A 30 9.05 18.31 2.12
C SER A 30 7.59 18.03 2.52
N ILE A 31 7.08 18.72 3.54
CA ILE A 31 5.65 18.60 3.91
C ILE A 31 4.78 19.01 2.72
N ASP A 32 5.09 20.13 2.06
CA ASP A 32 4.31 20.63 0.92
C ASP A 32 4.39 19.70 -0.30
N GLU A 33 5.56 19.10 -0.58
CA GLU A 33 5.68 18.08 -1.62
C GLU A 33 4.85 16.82 -1.29
N SER A 34 4.78 16.43 -0.01
CA SER A 34 3.95 15.29 0.43
C SER A 34 2.46 15.53 0.25
N VAL A 35 2.01 16.78 0.35
CA VAL A 35 0.62 17.17 0.06
C VAL A 35 0.29 16.87 -1.40
N TRP A 36 1.17 17.25 -2.32
CA TRP A 36 0.95 17.01 -3.75
C TRP A 36 1.02 15.54 -4.13
N PHE A 37 1.86 14.76 -3.43
CA PHE A 37 1.86 13.30 -3.59
C PHE A 37 0.52 12.69 -3.15
N ASP A 38 0.05 13.02 -1.94
CA ASP A 38 -1.24 12.57 -1.40
C ASP A 38 -2.44 13.05 -2.25
N HIS A 39 -2.31 14.18 -2.94
CA HIS A 39 -3.37 14.72 -3.77
C HIS A 39 -3.44 14.11 -5.17
N PHE A 40 -2.29 13.85 -5.80
CA PHE A 40 -2.24 13.38 -7.19
C PHE A 40 -2.01 11.88 -7.38
N PHE A 41 -1.97 11.11 -6.28
CA PHE A 41 -1.84 9.66 -6.30
C PHE A 41 -2.81 9.03 -5.31
N TYR A 42 -3.18 7.77 -5.54
CA TYR A 42 -3.81 6.95 -4.51
C TYR A 42 -2.74 6.10 -3.81
N ALA A 43 -2.41 6.44 -2.58
CA ALA A 43 -1.32 5.78 -1.86
C ALA A 43 -1.68 4.35 -1.45
N ASN A 44 -0.87 3.38 -1.89
CA ASN A 44 -0.83 2.03 -1.36
C ASN A 44 0.14 1.99 -0.18
N VAL A 45 -0.41 2.14 1.03
CA VAL A 45 0.39 2.14 2.26
C VAL A 45 0.57 0.68 2.69
N CYS A 46 1.67 0.06 2.27
CA CYS A 46 1.90 -1.34 2.55
C CYS A 46 2.41 -1.57 3.99
N PRO A 47 2.14 -2.73 4.60
CA PRO A 47 2.60 -3.08 5.95
C PRO A 47 4.10 -2.93 6.19
N ILE A 48 4.93 -3.14 5.16
CA ILE A 48 6.39 -2.98 5.27
C ILE A 48 6.76 -1.54 5.64
N PHE A 49 6.07 -0.55 5.09
CA PHE A 49 6.29 0.86 5.41
C PHE A 49 6.02 1.17 6.89
N TYR A 50 4.96 0.61 7.47
CA TYR A 50 4.64 0.79 8.89
C TYR A 50 5.74 0.24 9.79
N ILE A 51 6.14 -1.00 9.48
CA ILE A 51 7.13 -1.74 10.24
C ILE A 51 8.48 -1.01 10.16
N GLU A 52 8.88 -0.59 8.95
CA GLU A 52 10.11 0.17 8.73
C GLU A 52 10.09 1.53 9.42
N THR A 53 8.93 2.19 9.46
CA THR A 53 8.74 3.46 10.18
C THR A 53 8.87 3.25 11.68
N LEU A 54 8.15 2.29 12.27
CA LEU A 54 8.25 1.95 13.70
C LEU A 54 9.66 1.57 14.11
N ALA A 55 10.39 0.87 13.24
CA ALA A 55 11.77 0.50 13.48
C ALA A 55 12.67 1.72 13.74
N ASP A 56 12.30 2.95 13.41
CA ASP A 56 13.09 4.14 13.75
C ASP A 56 13.02 4.53 15.23
N LEU A 57 11.98 4.12 15.98
CA LEU A 57 11.86 4.40 17.42
C LEU A 57 13.04 3.88 18.23
N THR A 58 13.67 2.81 17.76
CA THR A 58 14.81 2.20 18.44
C THR A 58 16.15 2.89 18.09
N LYS A 59 16.16 3.97 17.30
CA LYS A 59 17.37 4.79 17.07
C LYS A 59 17.70 5.52 18.37
N THR A 60 18.69 5.01 19.11
CA THR A 60 19.11 5.48 20.44
C THR A 60 19.99 6.72 20.44
N SER A 61 20.42 7.19 19.28
CA SER A 61 21.25 8.39 19.15
C SER A 61 20.59 9.37 18.19
N ALA A 62 20.48 10.61 18.63
CA ALA A 62 20.50 11.74 17.74
C ALA A 62 21.70 11.57 16.81
N GLY A 63 21.46 11.17 15.55
CA GLY A 63 22.54 10.99 14.57
C GLY A 63 23.22 12.34 14.29
N ARG A 64 23.93 12.44 13.17
CA ARG A 64 24.53 13.73 12.74
C ARG A 64 23.51 14.88 12.64
N SER A 65 22.21 14.57 12.57
CA SER A 65 21.09 15.52 12.47
C SER A 65 20.55 16.03 13.81
N GLY A 66 20.96 15.48 14.97
CA GLY A 66 20.40 15.87 16.26
C GLY A 66 19.02 15.27 16.60
N ARG A 67 18.42 14.47 15.70
CA ARG A 67 17.02 14.00 15.82
C ARG A 67 16.88 12.67 16.56
N SER A 68 15.93 12.59 17.49
CA SER A 68 15.58 11.34 18.16
C SER A 68 14.90 10.36 17.18
N GLY A 69 14.84 9.07 17.54
CA GLY A 69 14.04 8.10 16.79
C GLY A 69 12.56 8.49 16.70
N GLU A 70 12.02 9.09 17.76
CA GLU A 70 10.65 9.63 17.80
C GLU A 70 10.46 10.80 16.82
N ASP A 71 11.46 11.69 16.70
CA ASP A 71 11.42 12.77 15.71
C ASP A 71 11.39 12.21 14.29
N GLU A 72 12.17 11.17 13.99
CA GLU A 72 12.16 10.55 12.66
C GLU A 72 10.79 9.94 12.34
N VAL A 73 10.17 9.23 13.29
CA VAL A 73 8.83 8.66 13.10
C VAL A 73 7.78 9.75 12.93
N ARG A 74 7.81 10.80 13.74
CA ARG A 74 6.91 11.95 13.64
C ARG A 74 7.03 12.64 12.28
N ILE A 75 8.24 12.90 11.81
CA ILE A 75 8.48 13.53 10.49
C ILE A 75 7.91 12.69 9.34
N ILE A 76 7.99 11.36 9.44
CA ILE A 76 7.41 10.45 8.44
C ILE A 76 5.88 10.45 8.54
N ALA A 77 5.35 10.38 9.76
CA ALA A 77 3.91 10.45 10.01
C ALA A 77 3.31 11.76 9.47
N ASP A 78 3.99 12.90 9.68
CA ASP A 78 3.60 14.21 9.16
C ASP A 78 3.56 14.27 7.62
N LYS A 79 4.33 13.43 6.94
CA LYS A 79 4.34 13.37 5.47
C LYS A 79 3.38 12.32 4.92
N THR A 80 2.94 11.37 5.73
CA THR A 80 2.14 10.23 5.29
C THR A 80 0.83 10.69 4.63
N PRO A 81 0.40 10.04 3.53
CA PRO A 81 -0.88 10.30 2.87
C PRO A 81 -2.07 10.16 3.83
N THR A 82 -2.99 11.12 3.79
CA THR A 82 -4.21 11.20 4.63
C THR A 82 -5.47 11.43 3.81
N LEU A 83 -5.35 12.07 2.63
CA LEU A 83 -6.45 12.40 1.75
C LEU A 83 -6.84 11.21 0.87
N ALA A 84 -5.85 10.63 0.17
CA ALA A 84 -6.07 9.62 -0.84
C ALA A 84 -5.10 8.43 -0.68
N GLY A 85 -5.60 7.37 -0.05
CA GLY A 85 -4.88 6.12 0.06
C GLY A 85 -5.64 5.07 0.84
N ALA A 86 -5.05 3.88 0.92
CA ALA A 86 -5.54 2.81 1.75
C ALA A 86 -4.37 1.97 2.29
N PRO A 87 -4.47 1.49 3.54
CA PRO A 87 -3.56 0.47 4.06
C PRO A 87 -3.83 -0.85 3.35
N CYS A 88 -2.77 -1.51 2.88
CA CYS A 88 -2.87 -2.84 2.30
C CYS A 88 -2.85 -3.91 3.39
N ILE A 89 -3.63 -4.99 3.19
CA ILE A 89 -3.54 -6.19 4.03
C ILE A 89 -2.12 -6.79 3.99
N HIS A 90 -1.66 -7.36 5.10
CA HIS A 90 -0.38 -8.04 5.19
C HIS A 90 -0.25 -9.21 4.21
N HIS A 91 0.89 -9.28 3.51
CA HIS A 91 1.12 -10.29 2.46
C HIS A 91 0.90 -11.73 2.92
N ARG A 92 1.24 -12.07 4.17
CA ARG A 92 1.00 -13.42 4.73
C ARG A 92 -0.49 -13.77 4.80
N GLU A 93 -1.33 -12.82 5.21
CA GLU A 93 -2.77 -13.01 5.29
C GLU A 93 -3.37 -13.15 3.89
N LEU A 94 -2.94 -12.30 2.95
CA LEU A 94 -3.35 -12.41 1.54
C LEU A 94 -2.93 -13.75 0.92
N ALA A 95 -1.71 -14.22 1.19
CA ALA A 95 -1.22 -15.49 0.68
C ALA A 95 -1.95 -16.69 1.30
N LEU A 96 -2.21 -16.66 2.62
CA LEU A 96 -3.02 -17.67 3.29
C LEU A 96 -4.45 -17.70 2.73
N SER A 97 -5.09 -16.54 2.61
CA SER A 97 -6.41 -16.42 2.00
C SER A 97 -6.41 -16.95 0.56
N ASN A 98 -5.35 -16.69 -0.20
CA ASN A 98 -5.21 -17.21 -1.55
C ASN A 98 -5.05 -18.74 -1.61
N LEU A 99 -4.28 -19.32 -0.69
CA LEU A 99 -4.13 -20.78 -0.53
C LEU A 99 -5.44 -21.45 -0.08
N MET A 100 -6.29 -20.73 0.64
CA MET A 100 -7.65 -21.15 0.98
C MET A 100 -8.65 -20.91 -0.17
N GLY A 101 -8.19 -20.55 -1.37
CA GLY A 101 -9.00 -20.45 -2.58
C GLY A 101 -9.68 -19.09 -2.78
N HIS A 102 -9.38 -18.08 -1.95
CA HIS A 102 -9.85 -16.72 -2.24
C HIS A 102 -9.03 -16.07 -3.35
N ARG A 103 -9.70 -15.30 -4.21
CA ARG A 103 -9.03 -14.56 -5.28
C ARG A 103 -8.41 -13.28 -4.75
N ILE A 104 -7.15 -13.05 -5.08
CA ILE A 104 -6.43 -11.81 -4.76
C ILE A 104 -6.23 -10.98 -6.04
N PRO A 105 -6.66 -9.71 -6.07
CA PRO A 105 -6.62 -8.93 -7.30
C PRO A 105 -5.25 -8.31 -7.58
N MET A 106 -4.46 -9.02 -8.38
CA MET A 106 -3.11 -8.60 -8.80
C MET A 106 -3.12 -7.65 -10.01
N ARG A 107 -3.97 -6.61 -9.98
CA ARG A 107 -4.25 -5.73 -11.14
C ARG A 107 -4.21 -4.24 -10.79
N GLY A 108 -3.40 -3.84 -9.80
CA GLY A 108 -3.37 -2.45 -9.35
C GLY A 108 -4.62 -2.07 -8.56
N GLN A 109 -5.00 -2.91 -7.61
CA GLN A 109 -6.09 -2.66 -6.65
C GLN A 109 -5.57 -2.97 -5.26
N ILE A 110 -5.84 -2.12 -4.26
CA ILE A 110 -5.36 -2.32 -2.89
C ILE A 110 -6.35 -3.22 -2.14
N PRO A 111 -5.96 -4.43 -1.70
CA PRO A 111 -6.77 -5.21 -0.78
C PRO A 111 -6.84 -4.50 0.57
N VAL A 112 -8.06 -4.25 1.06
CA VAL A 112 -8.34 -3.58 2.33
C VAL A 112 -9.07 -4.53 3.29
N ALA A 113 -8.70 -4.49 4.57
CA ALA A 113 -9.35 -5.24 5.66
C ALA A 113 -10.27 -4.33 6.50
N GLY A 114 -10.97 -4.92 7.47
CA GLY A 114 -11.76 -4.18 8.46
C GLY A 114 -13.13 -3.70 7.96
N GLY A 115 -13.59 -4.19 6.81
CA GLY A 115 -14.93 -3.89 6.31
C GLY A 115 -16.00 -4.56 7.17
N ARG A 116 -16.91 -3.77 7.72
CA ARG A 116 -18.09 -4.26 8.43
C ARG A 116 -19.23 -4.44 7.42
N PRO A 117 -19.72 -5.66 7.15
CA PRO A 117 -20.92 -5.86 6.35
C PRO A 117 -22.10 -5.26 7.10
N VAL A 118 -22.90 -4.46 6.40
CA VAL A 118 -24.12 -3.84 6.90
C VAL A 118 -25.26 -4.10 5.91
N ARG A 119 -26.48 -4.11 6.43
CA ARG A 119 -27.69 -4.13 5.61
C ARG A 119 -28.58 -2.96 6.01
N SER A 120 -28.96 -2.16 5.04
CA SER A 120 -29.87 -1.05 5.27
C SER A 120 -31.30 -1.55 5.55
N PRO A 121 -32.17 -0.72 6.16
CA PRO A 121 -33.56 -1.10 6.41
C PRO A 121 -34.36 -1.46 5.14
N ASP A 122 -33.97 -0.92 3.97
CA ASP A 122 -34.54 -1.26 2.65
C ASP A 122 -33.90 -2.50 2.01
N GLY A 123 -33.06 -3.24 2.74
CA GLY A 123 -32.52 -4.54 2.36
C GLY A 123 -31.22 -4.51 1.55
N LYS A 124 -30.69 -3.32 1.24
CA LYS A 124 -29.49 -3.15 0.42
C LYS A 124 -28.24 -3.58 1.16
N ALA A 125 -27.37 -4.29 0.46
CA ALA A 125 -26.11 -4.76 1.00
C ALA A 125 -25.05 -3.65 0.92
N GLY A 126 -24.29 -3.48 1.98
CA GLY A 126 -23.21 -2.53 1.98
C GLY A 126 -22.08 -2.88 2.92
N VAL A 127 -20.97 -2.15 2.80
CA VAL A 127 -19.81 -2.31 3.67
C VAL A 127 -19.35 -0.95 4.19
N VAL A 128 -19.09 -0.89 5.49
CA VAL A 128 -18.51 0.29 6.16
C VAL A 128 -17.07 -0.01 6.55
N PHE A 129 -16.15 0.86 6.14
CA PHE A 129 -14.77 0.85 6.59
C PHE A 129 -14.54 2.02 7.54
N ASP A 130 -14.30 1.70 8.80
CA ASP A 130 -13.88 2.68 9.80
C ASP A 130 -12.41 3.06 9.60
N ALA A 131 -11.95 4.11 10.30
CA ALA A 131 -10.53 4.47 10.27
C ALA A 131 -9.68 3.31 10.77
N SER A 132 -8.76 2.83 9.93
CA SER A 132 -7.97 1.63 10.24
C SER A 132 -7.04 1.84 11.44
N PRO A 133 -6.63 0.76 12.14
CA PRO A 133 -5.65 0.84 13.22
C PRO A 133 -4.36 1.59 12.82
N GLU A 134 -3.94 1.39 11.58
CA GLU A 134 -2.80 2.06 10.97
C GLU A 134 -2.98 3.57 10.83
N ALA A 135 -4.15 4.01 10.34
CA ALA A 135 -4.46 5.44 10.21
C ALA A 135 -4.52 6.10 11.60
N GLN A 136 -5.08 5.40 12.58
CA GLN A 136 -5.09 5.86 13.97
C GLN A 136 -3.66 5.94 14.53
N ALA A 137 -2.79 4.99 14.20
CA ALA A 137 -1.37 5.01 14.62
C ALA A 137 -0.63 6.22 14.06
N PHE A 138 -0.74 6.49 12.76
CA PHE A 138 -0.12 7.69 12.18
C PHE A 138 -0.63 8.98 12.80
N SER A 139 -1.94 9.09 13.05
CA SER A 139 -2.50 10.26 13.74
C SER A 139 -1.85 10.48 15.10
N ARG A 140 -1.65 9.41 15.90
CA ARG A 140 -0.97 9.51 17.19
C ARG A 140 0.51 9.89 17.05
N TRP A 141 1.20 9.31 16.06
CA TRP A 141 2.62 9.57 15.85
C TRP A 141 2.90 11.02 15.40
N GLN A 142 1.98 11.65 14.66
CA GLN A 142 2.04 13.08 14.35
C GLN A 142 2.02 13.95 15.62
N GLU A 143 1.28 13.52 16.64
CA GLU A 143 1.22 14.17 17.95
C GLU A 143 2.39 13.78 18.88
N GLY A 144 3.30 12.91 18.43
CA GLY A 144 4.39 12.38 19.25
C GLY A 144 3.94 11.37 20.31
N ALA A 145 2.73 10.81 20.17
CA ALA A 145 2.19 9.81 21.08
C ALA A 145 2.53 8.39 20.58
N PHE A 146 3.40 7.69 21.30
CA PHE A 146 3.84 6.33 20.99
C PHE A 146 3.44 5.35 22.09
N GLN A 147 2.92 4.19 21.72
CA GLN A 147 2.52 3.15 22.66
C GLN A 147 3.69 2.21 23.00
N GLU A 148 3.68 1.62 24.20
CA GLU A 148 4.74 0.67 24.60
C GLU A 148 4.77 -0.58 23.70
N VAL A 149 3.61 -1.06 23.25
CA VAL A 149 3.52 -2.18 22.31
C VAL A 149 4.21 -1.87 20.97
N GLU A 150 4.14 -0.62 20.50
CA GLU A 150 4.80 -0.17 19.27
C GLU A 150 6.33 -0.15 19.46
N ARG A 151 6.81 0.20 20.66
CA ARG A 151 8.24 0.15 21.01
C ARG A 151 8.74 -1.29 21.07
N GLN A 152 7.96 -2.21 21.64
CA GLN A 152 8.33 -3.61 21.69
C GLN A 152 8.36 -4.21 20.28
N PHE A 153 7.34 -3.96 19.48
CA PHE A 153 7.29 -4.40 18.08
C PHE A 153 8.49 -3.86 17.26
N ALA A 154 8.88 -2.60 17.45
CA ALA A 154 10.04 -2.01 16.80
C ALA A 154 11.37 -2.70 17.20
N LYS A 155 11.51 -3.13 18.46
CA LYS A 155 12.67 -3.90 18.94
C LYS A 155 12.69 -5.30 18.32
N ASP A 156 11.55 -6.00 18.37
CA ASP A 156 11.40 -7.36 17.84
C ASP A 156 11.69 -7.40 16.34
N TRP A 157 11.18 -6.44 15.58
CA TRP A 157 11.46 -6.32 14.15
C TRP A 157 12.95 -6.13 13.85
N ARG A 158 13.63 -5.21 14.55
CA ARG A 158 15.09 -5.02 14.35
C ARG A 158 15.87 -6.27 14.70
N HIS A 159 15.49 -6.95 15.78
CA HIS A 159 16.10 -8.21 16.17
C HIS A 159 15.91 -9.27 15.07
N MET A 160 14.70 -9.41 14.53
CA MET A 160 14.42 -10.32 13.41
C MET A 160 15.27 -10.03 12.18
N LEU A 161 15.44 -8.76 11.79
CA LEU A 161 16.32 -8.39 10.68
C LEU A 161 17.78 -8.76 10.96
N THR A 162 18.27 -8.64 12.19
CA THR A 162 19.64 -9.04 12.54
C THR A 162 19.85 -10.55 12.66
N THR A 163 18.79 -11.33 12.92
CA THR A 163 18.86 -12.79 13.01
C THR A 163 18.82 -13.51 11.66
N LEU A 164 18.50 -12.81 10.58
CA LEU A 164 18.53 -13.35 9.23
C LEU A 164 19.98 -13.47 8.73
N ASP A 165 20.54 -14.69 8.79
CA ASP A 165 21.86 -15.00 8.27
C ASP A 165 21.82 -15.14 6.73
N LEU A 166 21.79 -13.98 6.05
CA LEU A 166 21.85 -13.91 4.59
C LEU A 166 23.10 -14.61 4.01
N PRO A 167 24.31 -14.54 4.62
CA PRO A 167 25.45 -15.33 4.18
C PRO A 167 25.19 -16.85 4.16
N THR A 168 24.52 -17.39 5.17
CA THR A 168 24.16 -18.82 5.20
C THR A 168 23.15 -19.18 4.12
N VAL A 169 22.18 -18.31 3.85
CA VAL A 169 21.24 -18.48 2.72
C VAL A 169 22.00 -18.50 1.39
N ALA A 170 22.90 -17.54 1.16
CA ALA A 170 23.72 -17.47 -0.05
C ALA A 170 24.58 -18.73 -0.25
N LYS A 171 25.26 -19.19 0.80
CA LYS A 171 26.05 -20.43 0.78
C LYS A 171 25.20 -21.66 0.47
N SER A 172 24.00 -21.73 1.02
CA SER A 172 23.06 -22.84 0.76
C SER A 172 22.64 -22.89 -0.71
N MET A 173 22.36 -21.74 -1.31
CA MET A 173 22.04 -21.63 -2.74
C MET A 173 23.22 -22.01 -3.63
N GLN A 174 24.44 -21.57 -3.27
CA GLN A 174 25.66 -21.96 -3.98
C GLN A 174 25.92 -23.47 -3.91
N ALA A 175 25.66 -24.10 -2.77
CA ALA A 175 25.77 -25.55 -2.61
C ALA A 175 24.75 -26.32 -3.48
N LEU A 176 23.62 -25.70 -3.81
CA LEU A 176 22.64 -26.22 -4.78
C LEU A 176 23.02 -25.94 -6.25
N GLY A 177 24.20 -25.37 -6.50
CA GLY A 177 24.68 -25.03 -7.84
C GLY A 177 24.17 -23.70 -8.39
N ILE A 178 23.50 -22.89 -7.55
CA ILE A 178 23.03 -21.55 -7.92
C ILE A 178 24.14 -20.55 -7.60
N ASP A 179 24.97 -20.27 -8.61
CA ASP A 179 26.08 -19.34 -8.53
C ASP A 179 26.06 -18.32 -9.68
N SER A 180 27.07 -17.45 -9.72
CA SER A 180 27.23 -16.42 -10.76
C SER A 180 27.50 -16.98 -12.16
N LYS A 181 27.75 -18.29 -12.32
CA LYS A 181 27.89 -18.93 -13.63
C LYS A 181 26.53 -19.29 -14.19
N LEU A 182 25.64 -19.81 -13.35
CA LEU A 182 24.27 -20.20 -13.71
C LEU A 182 23.33 -18.98 -13.83
N CYS A 183 23.48 -18.00 -12.93
CA CYS A 183 22.62 -16.83 -12.83
C CYS A 183 23.47 -15.56 -12.87
N ARG A 184 23.42 -14.80 -13.98
CA ARG A 184 24.31 -13.65 -14.21
C ARG A 184 23.63 -12.31 -14.00
N THR A 185 22.30 -12.28 -14.09
CA THR A 185 21.50 -11.06 -14.02
C THR A 185 20.30 -11.26 -13.09
N VAL A 186 19.72 -10.15 -12.63
CA VAL A 186 18.47 -10.20 -11.87
C VAL A 186 17.31 -10.73 -12.71
N ASP A 187 17.35 -10.55 -14.03
CA ASP A 187 16.37 -11.15 -14.95
C ASP A 187 16.49 -12.68 -14.97
N ASP A 188 17.72 -13.23 -14.94
CA ASP A 188 17.94 -14.68 -14.82
C ASP A 188 17.39 -15.21 -13.49
N ALA A 189 17.69 -14.51 -12.39
CA ALA A 189 17.21 -14.89 -11.06
C ALA A 189 15.67 -14.90 -11.00
N HIS A 190 15.03 -13.90 -11.63
CA HIS A 190 13.58 -13.80 -11.71
C HIS A 190 12.99 -14.93 -12.57
N ALA A 191 13.60 -15.21 -13.73
CA ALA A 191 13.16 -16.30 -14.61
C ALA A 191 13.24 -17.67 -13.91
N LEU A 192 14.32 -17.94 -13.17
CA LEU A 192 14.47 -19.15 -12.38
C LEU A 192 13.40 -19.25 -11.28
N ALA A 193 13.20 -18.18 -10.50
CA ALA A 193 12.23 -18.15 -9.41
C ALA A 193 10.78 -18.33 -9.90
N VAL A 194 10.41 -17.67 -10.99
CA VAL A 194 9.07 -17.78 -11.60
C VAL A 194 8.88 -19.13 -12.30
N GLY A 195 9.94 -19.69 -12.90
CA GLY A 195 9.92 -21.03 -13.49
C GLY A 195 9.55 -22.09 -12.45
N LEU A 196 10.19 -22.04 -11.27
CA LEU A 196 9.94 -22.98 -10.19
C LEU A 196 8.46 -23.05 -9.79
N VAL A 197 7.78 -21.92 -9.61
CA VAL A 197 6.37 -21.92 -9.16
C VAL A 197 5.35 -22.21 -10.27
N LYS A 198 5.77 -22.16 -11.53
CA LYS A 198 4.97 -22.49 -12.71
C LYS A 198 5.08 -23.96 -13.10
N GLU A 199 6.21 -24.59 -12.79
CA GLU A 199 6.42 -25.99 -13.06
C GLU A 199 5.78 -26.89 -12.01
N ARG A 200 5.37 -28.08 -12.42
CA ARG A 200 4.89 -29.13 -11.50
C ARG A 200 6.04 -29.97 -10.94
N THR A 201 7.27 -29.46 -10.98
CA THR A 201 8.47 -30.16 -10.53
C THR A 201 8.56 -30.10 -9.01
N LYS A 202 8.46 -31.25 -8.32
CA LYS A 202 8.47 -31.36 -6.84
C LYS A 202 7.43 -30.44 -6.17
N PRO A 203 6.14 -30.58 -6.51
CA PRO A 203 5.12 -29.61 -6.11
C PRO A 203 4.93 -29.59 -4.58
N PHE A 204 5.09 -30.73 -3.90
CA PHE A 204 5.00 -30.80 -2.44
C PHE A 204 6.14 -30.07 -1.73
N ASP A 205 7.36 -30.09 -2.29
CA ASP A 205 8.49 -29.35 -1.74
C ASP A 205 8.26 -27.83 -1.88
N GLN A 206 7.70 -27.40 -3.02
CA GLN A 206 7.33 -26.00 -3.23
C GLN A 206 6.25 -25.53 -2.24
N MET A 207 5.20 -26.35 -2.05
CA MET A 207 4.16 -26.06 -1.06
C MET A 207 4.74 -26.03 0.36
N ALA A 208 5.57 -27.00 0.74
CA ALA A 208 6.21 -27.03 2.04
C ALA A 208 7.09 -25.79 2.28
N LEU A 209 7.86 -25.37 1.28
CA LEU A 209 8.67 -24.16 1.34
C LEU A 209 7.80 -22.91 1.52
N LEU A 210 6.70 -22.80 0.76
CA LEU A 210 5.74 -21.71 0.89
C LEU A 210 5.12 -21.64 2.28
N LEU A 211 4.64 -22.76 2.81
CA LEU A 211 4.02 -22.83 4.14
C LEU A 211 5.03 -22.48 5.25
N ALA A 212 6.28 -22.91 5.10
CA ALA A 212 7.35 -22.56 6.03
C ALA A 212 7.69 -21.06 5.96
N PHE A 213 7.84 -20.51 4.76
CA PHE A 213 8.14 -19.08 4.56
C PHE A 213 7.03 -18.17 5.09
N LEU A 214 5.78 -18.50 4.80
CA LEU A 214 4.62 -17.78 5.30
C LEU A 214 4.35 -18.05 6.79
N GLU A 215 5.13 -18.95 7.41
CA GLU A 215 4.94 -19.40 8.79
C GLU A 215 3.46 -19.73 9.05
N VAL A 216 2.87 -20.53 8.16
CA VAL A 216 1.45 -20.91 8.25
C VAL A 216 1.26 -21.81 9.48
N PRO A 217 0.25 -21.55 10.33
CA PRO A 217 -0.05 -22.40 11.47
C PRO A 217 -0.32 -23.84 11.03
N LYS A 218 0.20 -24.83 11.77
CA LYS A 218 0.09 -26.26 11.40
C LYS A 218 -1.36 -26.73 11.27
N GLU A 219 -2.25 -26.10 12.02
CA GLU A 219 -3.69 -26.37 12.03
C GLU A 219 -4.32 -26.10 10.65
N ALA A 220 -3.81 -25.10 9.92
CA ALA A 220 -4.29 -24.74 8.58
C ALA A 220 -3.68 -25.60 7.46
N HIS A 221 -2.59 -26.36 7.73
CA HIS A 221 -1.90 -27.12 6.68
C HIS A 221 -2.79 -28.19 6.06
N ARG A 222 -3.56 -28.91 6.89
CA ARG A 222 -4.43 -29.99 6.42
C ARG A 222 -5.44 -29.49 5.40
N GLU A 223 -6.13 -28.41 5.72
CA GLU A 223 -7.14 -27.81 4.85
C GLU A 223 -6.53 -27.31 3.53
N ILE A 224 -5.38 -26.62 3.58
CA ILE A 224 -4.70 -26.15 2.37
C ILE A 224 -4.35 -27.30 1.44
N ILE A 225 -3.77 -28.38 1.99
CA ILE A 225 -3.37 -29.56 1.20
C ILE A 225 -4.59 -30.30 0.65
N GLU A 226 -5.65 -30.46 1.45
CA GLU A 226 -6.91 -31.07 1.00
C GLU A 226 -7.50 -30.28 -0.18
N ARG A 227 -7.60 -28.95 -0.07
CA ARG A 227 -8.12 -28.09 -1.16
C ARG A 227 -7.26 -28.17 -2.42
N TRP A 228 -5.94 -28.11 -2.26
CA TRP A 228 -5.02 -28.24 -3.39
C TRP A 228 -5.08 -29.63 -4.04
N SER A 229 -5.35 -30.68 -3.26
CA SER A 229 -5.53 -32.05 -3.78
C SER A 229 -6.81 -32.20 -4.60
N VAL A 230 -7.91 -31.58 -4.17
CA VAL A 230 -9.16 -31.51 -4.95
C VAL A 230 -8.92 -30.79 -6.27
N ASP A 231 -8.04 -29.79 -6.25
CA ASP A 231 -7.56 -29.08 -7.42
C ASP A 231 -6.44 -29.81 -8.19
N GLN A 232 -6.29 -31.11 -7.96
CA GLN A 232 -5.35 -32.01 -8.63
C GLN A 232 -3.88 -31.59 -8.54
N TYR A 233 -3.49 -30.89 -7.48
CA TYR A 233 -2.11 -30.41 -7.31
C TYR A 233 -1.62 -29.59 -8.51
N ARG A 234 -2.46 -28.68 -9.02
CA ARG A 234 -2.06 -27.72 -10.06
C ARG A 234 -0.83 -26.90 -9.60
N PRO A 235 0.01 -26.40 -10.53
CA PRO A 235 1.12 -25.53 -10.18
C PRO A 235 0.67 -24.36 -9.31
N LEU A 236 1.54 -23.92 -8.38
CA LEU A 236 1.18 -22.85 -7.43
C LEU A 236 0.75 -21.58 -8.14
N ALA A 237 1.41 -21.24 -9.27
CA ALA A 237 1.07 -20.07 -10.08
C ALA A 237 -0.37 -20.07 -10.60
N ASP A 238 -0.99 -21.25 -10.77
CA ASP A 238 -2.37 -21.39 -11.23
C ASP A 238 -3.35 -21.58 -10.06
N TYR A 239 -2.95 -22.37 -9.05
CA TYR A 239 -3.77 -22.67 -7.87
C TYR A 239 -3.95 -21.43 -6.97
N ALA A 240 -2.83 -20.79 -6.60
CA ALA A 240 -2.78 -19.66 -5.69
C ALA A 240 -1.79 -18.60 -6.24
N PRO A 241 -2.19 -17.82 -7.27
CA PRO A 241 -1.29 -16.95 -8.02
C PRO A 241 -0.56 -15.89 -7.18
N TYR A 242 -1.21 -15.35 -6.14
CA TYR A 242 -0.59 -14.37 -5.26
C TYR A 242 0.38 -15.05 -4.27
N ALA A 243 0.03 -16.21 -3.73
CA ALA A 243 0.96 -16.96 -2.88
C ALA A 243 2.20 -17.40 -3.69
N ALA A 244 2.01 -17.78 -4.95
CA ALA A 244 3.10 -18.04 -5.89
C ALA A 244 3.96 -16.80 -6.15
N HIS A 245 3.36 -15.62 -6.33
CA HIS A 245 4.09 -14.34 -6.45
C HIS A 245 4.97 -14.07 -5.24
N VAL A 246 4.43 -14.23 -4.03
CA VAL A 246 5.19 -14.07 -2.79
C VAL A 246 6.37 -15.05 -2.73
N LEU A 247 6.14 -16.33 -3.07
CA LEU A 247 7.23 -17.31 -3.14
C LEU A 247 8.26 -16.96 -4.22
N SER A 248 7.83 -16.49 -5.40
CA SER A 248 8.75 -16.07 -6.46
C SER A 248 9.65 -14.92 -6.03
N VAL A 249 9.12 -13.93 -5.30
CA VAL A 249 9.94 -12.83 -4.75
C VAL A 249 10.97 -13.35 -3.75
N GLU A 250 10.58 -14.27 -2.85
CA GLU A 250 11.51 -14.86 -1.89
C GLU A 250 12.59 -15.72 -2.58
N LEU A 251 12.19 -16.62 -3.49
CA LEU A 251 13.12 -17.44 -4.26
C LEU A 251 14.08 -16.57 -5.08
N PHE A 252 13.57 -15.52 -5.73
CA PHE A 252 14.37 -14.54 -6.45
C PHE A 252 15.44 -13.94 -5.55
N PHE A 253 15.07 -13.51 -4.34
CA PHE A 253 16.01 -12.91 -3.39
C PHE A 253 17.11 -13.90 -3.01
N GLN A 254 16.75 -15.14 -2.68
CA GLN A 254 17.71 -16.18 -2.30
C GLN A 254 18.66 -16.54 -3.45
N ILE A 255 18.13 -16.68 -4.68
CA ILE A 255 18.91 -16.93 -5.89
C ILE A 255 19.88 -15.78 -6.17
N ALA A 256 19.38 -14.54 -6.10
CA ALA A 256 20.18 -13.35 -6.31
C ALA A 256 21.28 -13.17 -5.26
N LEU A 257 21.04 -13.57 -4.00
CA LEU A 257 22.07 -13.64 -2.96
C LEU A 257 23.13 -14.71 -3.30
N GLY A 258 22.72 -15.92 -3.66
CA GLY A 258 23.65 -17.01 -4.03
C GLY A 258 24.54 -16.64 -5.24
N ALA A 259 23.97 -15.94 -6.21
CA ALA A 259 24.65 -15.44 -7.40
C ALA A 259 25.48 -14.16 -7.18
N ASN A 260 25.48 -13.60 -5.96
CA ASN A 260 26.13 -12.32 -5.60
C ASN A 260 25.61 -11.11 -6.40
N LEU A 261 24.35 -11.15 -6.86
CA LEU A 261 23.67 -10.03 -7.52
C LEU A 261 23.12 -9.03 -6.51
N ILE A 262 22.84 -9.50 -5.29
CA ILE A 262 22.47 -8.70 -4.13
C ILE A 262 23.48 -8.99 -3.02
N SER A 263 23.90 -7.96 -2.29
CA SER A 263 24.83 -8.13 -1.17
C SER A 263 24.17 -8.92 -0.02
N SER A 264 24.87 -9.94 0.47
CA SER A 264 24.50 -10.70 1.68
C SER A 264 24.94 -10.03 2.98
N GLU A 265 25.58 -8.86 2.92
CA GLU A 265 26.12 -8.16 4.11
C GLU A 265 25.14 -7.11 4.66
N ARG A 266 24.05 -6.82 3.95
CA ARG A 266 23.06 -5.81 4.34
C ARG A 266 21.72 -6.47 4.69
N PRO A 267 21.42 -6.68 5.98
CA PRO A 267 20.15 -7.29 6.38
C PRO A 267 18.91 -6.51 5.95
N SER A 268 19.03 -5.17 5.81
CA SER A 268 17.94 -4.31 5.31
C SER A 268 17.45 -4.69 3.91
N ASN A 269 18.30 -5.30 3.08
CA ASN A 269 17.94 -5.70 1.72
C ASN A 269 16.69 -6.61 1.69
N ARG A 270 16.47 -7.46 2.71
CA ARG A 270 15.26 -8.29 2.77
C ARG A 270 14.00 -7.45 2.97
N ALA A 271 14.06 -6.44 3.84
CA ALA A 271 12.94 -5.53 4.07
C ALA A 271 12.63 -4.72 2.80
N ASP A 272 13.66 -4.26 2.09
CA ASP A 272 13.50 -3.57 0.80
C ASP A 272 12.82 -4.50 -0.22
N ILE A 273 13.31 -5.72 -0.40
CA ILE A 273 12.70 -6.68 -1.33
C ILE A 273 11.26 -7.04 -0.95
N ALA A 274 10.88 -6.98 0.33
CA ALA A 274 9.52 -7.25 0.77
C ALA A 274 8.47 -6.25 0.22
N TYR A 275 8.88 -5.04 -0.21
CA TYR A 275 7.98 -4.15 -0.95
C TYR A 275 7.48 -4.79 -2.25
N LEU A 276 8.25 -5.68 -2.88
CA LEU A 276 7.87 -6.35 -4.13
C LEU A 276 6.67 -7.30 -3.96
N PHE A 277 6.36 -7.75 -2.73
CA PHE A 277 5.11 -8.48 -2.46
C PHE A 277 3.86 -7.66 -2.79
N TYR A 278 3.96 -6.33 -2.76
CA TYR A 278 2.84 -5.40 -2.93
C TYR A 278 2.79 -4.74 -4.31
N LEU A 279 3.78 -4.99 -5.18
CA LEU A 279 3.75 -4.58 -6.59
C LEU A 279 2.45 -4.96 -7.30
N PRO A 280 1.84 -6.14 -7.08
CA PRO A 280 0.56 -6.49 -7.72
C PRO A 280 -0.57 -5.48 -7.50
N PHE A 281 -0.48 -4.66 -6.46
CA PHE A 281 -1.53 -3.75 -5.99
C PHE A 281 -1.30 -2.29 -6.34
N SER A 282 -0.32 -1.99 -7.20
CA SER A 282 -0.05 -0.63 -7.67
C SER A 282 -0.08 -0.51 -9.19
N MET A 283 -0.16 0.72 -9.67
CA MET A 283 0.12 1.12 -11.05
C MET A 283 1.55 1.64 -11.17
N VAL A 284 2.03 2.32 -10.12
CA VAL A 284 3.41 2.82 -10.06
C VAL A 284 4.09 2.38 -8.77
N PHE A 285 5.38 2.10 -8.85
CA PHE A 285 6.24 1.95 -7.67
C PHE A 285 7.25 3.08 -7.62
N VAL A 286 7.23 3.86 -6.55
CA VAL A 286 8.09 5.02 -6.36
C VAL A 286 9.16 4.68 -5.33
N SER A 287 10.43 4.86 -5.66
CA SER A 287 11.52 4.59 -4.73
C SER A 287 12.79 5.36 -5.09
N GLY A 288 13.55 5.76 -4.06
CA GLY A 288 14.89 6.34 -4.19
C GLY A 288 16.02 5.33 -4.01
N ASP A 289 15.67 4.07 -3.75
CA ASP A 289 16.64 3.02 -3.48
C ASP A 289 17.11 2.31 -4.77
N ARG A 290 18.43 2.09 -4.87
CA ARG A 290 19.05 1.45 -6.04
C ARG A 290 18.72 -0.04 -6.15
N LEU A 291 18.55 -0.74 -5.03
CA LEU A 291 18.11 -2.13 -4.99
C LEU A 291 16.68 -2.24 -5.53
N HIS A 292 15.77 -1.35 -5.12
CA HIS A 292 14.43 -1.27 -5.70
C HIS A 292 14.47 -1.02 -7.22
N ARG A 293 15.26 -0.04 -7.67
CA ARG A 293 15.43 0.26 -9.10
C ARG A 293 15.98 -0.93 -9.91
N LEU A 294 16.85 -1.73 -9.30
CA LEU A 294 17.40 -2.94 -9.90
C LEU A 294 16.39 -4.09 -9.93
N CYS A 295 15.74 -4.36 -8.79
CA CYS A 295 14.99 -5.60 -8.57
C CYS A 295 13.50 -5.49 -8.89
N ALA A 296 12.91 -4.28 -8.93
CA ALA A 296 11.49 -4.14 -9.25
C ALA A 296 11.20 -4.45 -10.72
N ARG A 297 12.10 -4.08 -11.63
CA ARG A 297 11.89 -4.14 -13.09
C ARG A 297 11.43 -5.52 -13.60
N PRO A 298 12.06 -6.65 -13.20
CA PRO A 298 11.61 -7.97 -13.66
C PRO A 298 10.19 -8.34 -13.19
N PHE A 299 9.74 -7.80 -12.06
CA PHE A 299 8.42 -8.08 -11.47
C PHE A 299 7.31 -7.12 -11.93
N LEU A 300 7.63 -6.05 -12.66
CA LEU A 300 6.62 -5.13 -13.17
C LEU A 300 5.76 -5.79 -14.24
N ARG A 301 4.45 -5.64 -14.11
CA ARG A 301 3.52 -5.94 -15.21
C ARG A 301 3.66 -4.89 -16.32
N ALA A 302 3.17 -5.23 -17.51
CA ALA A 302 3.18 -4.30 -18.66
C ALA A 302 2.38 -3.00 -18.41
N ASP A 303 1.37 -3.07 -17.55
CA ASP A 303 0.53 -1.96 -17.12
C ASP A 303 1.07 -1.26 -15.84
N GLN A 304 2.36 -1.39 -15.54
CA GLN A 304 2.99 -0.72 -14.42
C GLN A 304 4.18 0.14 -14.83
N ASP A 305 4.62 0.99 -13.92
CA ASP A 305 5.85 1.76 -14.06
C ASP A 305 6.65 1.86 -12.76
N PHE A 306 7.95 2.10 -12.89
CA PHE A 306 8.82 2.43 -11.76
C PHE A 306 9.24 3.89 -11.86
N LEU A 307 8.94 4.67 -10.84
CA LEU A 307 9.26 6.09 -10.76
C LEU A 307 10.46 6.31 -9.84
N TRP A 308 11.50 6.92 -10.38
CA TRP A 308 12.67 7.30 -9.60
C TRP A 308 12.31 8.47 -8.67
N ALA A 309 12.47 8.28 -7.36
CA ALA A 309 12.03 9.25 -6.35
C ALA A 309 12.56 10.68 -6.57
N PRO A 310 13.85 10.92 -6.92
CA PRO A 310 14.35 12.25 -7.23
C PRO A 310 13.59 12.96 -8.36
N ASP A 311 13.18 12.21 -9.40
CA ASP A 311 12.48 12.78 -10.56
C ASP A 311 11.06 13.19 -10.17
N LEU A 312 10.35 12.33 -9.42
CA LEU A 312 9.02 12.67 -8.90
C LEU A 312 9.11 13.81 -7.88
N LYS A 313 10.10 13.83 -7.00
CA LYS A 313 10.31 14.93 -6.04
C LYS A 313 10.51 16.26 -6.76
N ALA A 314 11.32 16.30 -7.82
CA ALA A 314 11.53 17.50 -8.62
C ALA A 314 10.22 17.99 -9.27
N GLU A 315 9.41 17.06 -9.78
CA GLU A 315 8.10 17.38 -10.34
C GLU A 315 7.11 17.91 -9.28
N LEU A 316 7.07 17.31 -8.08
CA LEU A 316 6.24 17.81 -6.98
C LEU A 316 6.69 19.19 -6.49
N ALA A 317 7.99 19.45 -6.47
CA ALA A 317 8.53 20.77 -6.15
C ALA A 317 8.15 21.83 -7.19
N ARG A 318 8.18 21.47 -8.49
CA ARG A 318 7.69 22.33 -9.59
C ARG A 318 6.21 22.67 -9.40
N LEU A 319 5.36 21.66 -9.21
CA LEU A 319 3.92 21.85 -8.98
C LEU A 319 3.66 22.72 -7.77
N ASN A 320 4.39 22.49 -6.66
CA ASN A 320 4.28 23.32 -5.48
C ASN A 320 4.59 24.79 -5.78
N ALA A 321 5.65 25.06 -6.55
CA ALA A 321 6.02 26.41 -6.94
C ALA A 321 4.98 27.07 -7.85
N GLU A 322 4.42 26.34 -8.81
CA GLU A 322 3.39 26.83 -9.73
C GLU A 322 2.07 27.12 -9.01
N PHE A 323 1.56 26.17 -8.23
CA PHE A 323 0.34 26.38 -7.46
C PHE A 323 0.49 27.51 -6.42
N SER A 324 1.69 27.75 -5.90
CA SER A 324 1.94 28.83 -4.93
C SER A 324 1.74 30.23 -5.52
N GLN A 325 1.73 30.37 -6.84
CA GLN A 325 1.52 31.65 -7.52
C GLN A 325 0.04 32.06 -7.54
N PHE A 326 -0.88 31.15 -7.24
CA PHE A 326 -2.31 31.45 -7.21
C PHE A 326 -2.68 32.33 -5.99
N PRO A 327 -3.69 33.21 -6.13
CA PRO A 327 -4.19 34.02 -5.03
C PRO A 327 -4.58 33.18 -3.81
N SER A 328 -4.43 33.74 -2.61
CA SER A 328 -4.78 33.03 -1.37
C SER A 328 -6.23 32.57 -1.35
N GLU A 329 -7.16 33.37 -1.88
CA GLU A 329 -8.59 33.02 -1.94
C GLU A 329 -8.86 31.74 -2.72
N GLU A 330 -8.13 31.49 -3.82
CA GLU A 330 -8.23 30.24 -4.59
C GLU A 330 -7.63 29.06 -3.82
N ARG A 331 -6.45 29.26 -3.19
CA ARG A 331 -5.75 28.22 -2.42
C ARG A 331 -6.48 27.80 -1.14
N GLU A 332 -7.43 28.61 -0.67
CA GLU A 332 -8.22 28.37 0.54
C GLU A 332 -9.51 27.56 0.30
N LYS A 333 -9.86 27.27 -0.97
CA LYS A 333 -11.05 26.47 -1.35
C LYS A 333 -10.92 24.97 -1.08
N GLY A 334 -9.72 24.50 -0.71
CA GLY A 334 -9.42 23.07 -0.56
C GLY A 334 -8.90 22.45 -1.86
N LEU A 335 -8.01 21.46 -1.75
CA LEU A 335 -7.26 20.94 -2.91
C LEU A 335 -8.13 20.30 -3.99
N MET A 336 -9.26 19.69 -3.61
CA MET A 336 -10.15 19.02 -4.56
C MET A 336 -10.81 20.01 -5.53
N ASP A 337 -11.11 21.22 -5.07
CA ASP A 337 -11.67 22.28 -5.91
C ASP A 337 -10.56 23.11 -6.57
N PHE A 338 -9.53 23.45 -5.81
CA PHE A 338 -8.42 24.30 -6.26
C PHE A 338 -7.53 23.62 -7.32
N ALA A 339 -7.25 22.32 -7.17
CA ALA A 339 -6.27 21.60 -7.97
C ALA A 339 -6.78 20.22 -8.42
N PRO A 340 -7.93 20.09 -9.10
CA PRO A 340 -8.56 18.80 -9.40
C PRO A 340 -7.70 17.87 -10.29
N SER A 341 -6.63 18.40 -10.89
CA SER A 341 -5.74 17.67 -11.79
C SER A 341 -4.35 18.33 -11.85
N PRO A 342 -3.30 17.59 -12.25
CA PRO A 342 -1.95 18.14 -12.31
C PRO A 342 -1.80 19.22 -13.40
N LEU A 343 -1.04 20.27 -13.11
CA LEU A 343 -0.66 21.29 -14.09
C LEU A 343 0.49 20.80 -14.96
N GLY A 344 0.46 21.17 -16.24
CA GLY A 344 1.59 20.96 -17.12
C GLY A 344 1.28 20.48 -18.53
N SER A 345 2.34 20.41 -19.35
CA SER A 345 2.32 19.83 -20.69
C SER A 345 2.49 18.31 -20.67
N ASP A 346 2.17 17.64 -21.79
CA ASP A 346 2.25 16.19 -21.92
C ASP A 346 3.67 15.60 -21.76
N ASP A 347 4.70 16.42 -21.87
CA ASP A 347 6.09 16.01 -21.72
C ASP A 347 6.56 15.99 -20.26
N GLN A 348 5.80 16.61 -19.35
CA GLN A 348 6.11 16.63 -17.93
C GLN A 348 5.67 15.34 -17.23
N LEU A 349 6.38 14.98 -16.17
CA LEU A 349 6.29 13.65 -15.56
C LEU A 349 4.88 13.31 -15.11
N LEU A 350 4.20 14.21 -14.37
CA LEU A 350 2.90 13.89 -13.78
C LEU A 350 1.76 13.91 -14.81
N PRO A 351 1.64 14.90 -15.73
CA PRO A 351 0.68 14.84 -16.82
C PRO A 351 0.85 13.60 -17.72
N LYS A 352 2.10 13.24 -18.06
CA LYS A 352 2.40 12.01 -18.82
C LYS A 352 1.93 10.75 -18.10
N LEU A 353 2.12 10.71 -16.78
CA LEU A 353 1.68 9.59 -15.95
C LEU A 353 0.15 9.49 -15.91
N TRP A 354 -0.52 10.61 -15.70
CA TRP A 354 -1.98 10.69 -15.71
C TRP A 354 -2.57 10.36 -17.07
N ASN A 355 -1.91 10.71 -18.18
CA ASN A 355 -2.33 10.26 -19.51
C ASN A 355 -2.35 8.74 -19.65
N ARG A 356 -1.33 8.08 -19.10
CA ARG A 356 -1.18 6.63 -19.18
C ARG A 356 -2.20 5.91 -18.31
N PHE A 357 -2.38 6.35 -17.07
CA PHE A 357 -3.12 5.61 -16.06
C PHE A 357 -4.54 6.14 -15.78
N MET A 358 -4.81 7.40 -16.14
CA MET A 358 -6.10 8.07 -15.90
C MET A 358 -6.72 8.55 -17.22
N PRO A 359 -7.00 7.67 -18.20
CA PRO A 359 -7.48 8.09 -19.51
C PRO A 359 -8.74 8.97 -19.42
N GLY A 360 -8.72 10.07 -20.18
CA GLY A 360 -9.80 11.05 -20.23
C GLY A 360 -9.81 12.07 -19.09
N TRP A 361 -8.80 12.10 -18.21
CA TRP A 361 -8.77 13.01 -17.06
C TRP A 361 -8.89 14.50 -17.45
N ARG A 362 -8.34 14.91 -18.60
CA ARG A 362 -8.44 16.31 -19.08
C ARG A 362 -9.84 16.77 -19.46
N ASN A 363 -10.67 15.83 -19.92
CA ASN A 363 -12.03 16.12 -20.39
C ASN A 363 -13.06 15.89 -19.28
N ARG A 364 -12.64 15.31 -18.15
CA ARG A 364 -13.47 15.20 -16.97
C ARG A 364 -13.52 16.56 -16.28
N HIS A 365 -14.39 17.41 -16.78
CA HIS A 365 -14.85 18.53 -15.98
C HIS A 365 -15.61 17.94 -14.79
N ALA A 366 -15.07 18.11 -13.58
CA ALA A 366 -15.91 18.09 -12.40
C ALA A 366 -16.86 19.27 -12.55
N SER A 367 -17.97 19.10 -13.26
CA SER A 367 -19.08 20.03 -13.11
C SER A 367 -19.63 19.74 -11.73
N PRO A 368 -19.41 20.61 -10.73
CA PRO A 368 -20.03 20.42 -9.44
C PRO A 368 -21.53 20.34 -9.71
N VAL A 369 -22.13 19.20 -9.40
CA VAL A 369 -23.58 19.15 -9.35
C VAL A 369 -23.92 20.14 -8.25
N SER A 370 -24.64 21.21 -8.58
CA SER A 370 -25.14 22.12 -7.55
C SER A 370 -26.14 21.33 -6.73
N ILE A 371 -25.70 20.87 -5.56
CA ILE A 371 -26.54 20.19 -4.58
C ILE A 371 -27.13 21.30 -3.72
N SER A 372 -28.46 21.31 -3.55
CA SER A 372 -29.08 22.26 -2.63
C SER A 372 -28.62 21.98 -1.19
N PRO A 373 -28.56 22.98 -0.29
CA PRO A 373 -28.20 22.75 1.11
C PRO A 373 -29.07 21.70 1.81
N GLU A 374 -30.33 21.56 1.39
CA GLU A 374 -31.24 20.53 1.89
C GLU A 374 -30.85 19.13 1.42
N ALA A 375 -30.53 18.97 0.13
CA ALA A 375 -30.07 17.71 -0.42
C ALA A 375 -28.71 17.29 0.17
N GLU A 376 -27.81 18.25 0.40
CA GLU A 376 -26.52 18.00 1.07
C GLU A 376 -26.73 17.48 2.50
N ARG A 377 -27.57 18.15 3.30
CA ARG A 377 -27.91 17.67 4.66
C ARG A 377 -28.52 16.28 4.63
N LYS A 378 -29.37 15.98 3.65
CA LYS A 378 -29.98 14.66 3.49
C LYS A 378 -28.93 13.58 3.18
N ILE A 379 -27.98 13.87 2.29
CA ILE A 379 -26.87 12.96 1.97
C ILE A 379 -26.01 12.71 3.21
N VAL A 380 -25.65 13.77 3.95
CA VAL A 380 -24.86 13.63 5.19
C VAL A 380 -25.61 12.80 6.23
N ALA A 381 -26.92 13.02 6.41
CA ALA A 381 -27.74 12.24 7.33
C ALA A 381 -27.79 10.75 6.93
N GLN A 382 -27.98 10.46 5.64
CA GLN A 382 -27.98 9.09 5.12
C GLN A 382 -26.63 8.40 5.32
N LEU A 383 -25.51 9.09 5.10
CA LEU A 383 -24.17 8.56 5.35
C LEU A 383 -23.94 8.28 6.84
N ARG A 384 -24.40 9.16 7.73
CA ARG A 384 -24.31 8.96 9.19
C ARG A 384 -25.12 7.74 9.64
N GLU A 385 -26.36 7.62 9.15
CA GLU A 385 -27.22 6.48 9.43
C GLU A 385 -26.57 5.18 8.95
N PHE A 386 -26.10 5.14 7.70
CA PHE A 386 -25.43 3.99 7.12
C PHE A 386 -24.19 3.56 7.90
N ASN A 387 -23.34 4.52 8.31
CA ASN A 387 -22.14 4.23 9.10
C ASN A 387 -22.47 3.67 10.49
N SER A 388 -23.63 4.06 11.07
CA SER A 388 -24.09 3.61 12.38
C SER A 388 -24.80 2.24 12.37
N LEU A 389 -25.03 1.66 11.20
CA LEU A 389 -25.69 0.36 11.10
C LEU A 389 -24.86 -0.74 11.79
N PRO A 390 -25.53 -1.67 12.49
CA PRO A 390 -24.86 -2.78 13.14
C PRO A 390 -24.28 -3.74 12.10
N THR A 391 -23.18 -4.39 12.47
CA THR A 391 -22.56 -5.43 11.65
C THR A 391 -23.52 -6.61 11.47
N GLU A 392 -23.75 -7.03 10.23
CA GLU A 392 -24.55 -8.21 9.90
C GLU A 392 -23.82 -9.48 10.35
N SER A 393 -24.50 -10.38 11.06
CA SER A 393 -23.89 -11.55 11.72
C SER A 393 -23.61 -12.74 10.80
N THR A 394 -24.06 -12.71 9.54
CA THR A 394 -23.83 -13.80 8.59
C THR A 394 -22.39 -13.72 8.07
N ALA A 395 -21.51 -14.46 8.73
CA ALA A 395 -20.06 -14.43 8.58
C ALA A 395 -19.51 -14.99 7.25
N ASP A 396 -20.34 -15.48 6.35
CA ASP A 396 -19.91 -16.01 5.06
C ASP A 396 -20.91 -15.56 3.98
N THR A 397 -20.40 -15.08 2.85
CA THR A 397 -21.11 -14.85 1.58
C THR A 397 -21.98 -13.60 1.41
N GLN A 398 -21.50 -12.41 1.78
CA GLN A 398 -21.85 -11.26 0.92
C GLN A 398 -20.95 -11.32 -0.32
N ASP A 399 -21.52 -11.60 -1.48
CA ASP A 399 -20.81 -11.43 -2.74
C ASP A 399 -20.50 -9.94 -2.91
N LEU A 400 -19.21 -9.61 -2.90
CA LEU A 400 -18.74 -8.23 -3.00
C LEU A 400 -19.10 -7.59 -4.35
N SER A 401 -19.49 -8.39 -5.36
CA SER A 401 -20.03 -7.91 -6.63
C SER A 401 -21.50 -7.48 -6.57
N GLU A 402 -22.20 -7.80 -5.47
CA GLU A 402 -23.61 -7.44 -5.22
C GLU A 402 -23.76 -6.28 -4.22
N LEU A 403 -22.68 -5.57 -3.87
CA LEU A 403 -22.74 -4.43 -2.97
C LEU A 403 -23.41 -3.22 -3.63
N ASP A 404 -24.43 -2.69 -2.96
CA ASP A 404 -25.10 -1.46 -3.37
C ASP A 404 -24.34 -0.21 -2.90
N GLN A 405 -23.67 -0.30 -1.75
CA GLN A 405 -23.05 0.86 -1.08
C GLN A 405 -21.75 0.51 -0.36
N VAL A 406 -20.77 1.41 -0.46
CA VAL A 406 -19.52 1.34 0.31
C VAL A 406 -19.27 2.70 0.96
N SER A 407 -18.96 2.68 2.25
CA SER A 407 -18.54 3.86 3.00
C SER A 407 -17.13 3.68 3.53
N ILE A 408 -16.30 4.72 3.41
CA ILE A 408 -14.92 4.74 3.90
C ILE A 408 -14.72 6.01 4.71
N ALA A 409 -14.49 5.85 6.02
CA ALA A 409 -14.17 6.96 6.91
C ALA A 409 -12.67 7.25 6.90
N ARG A 410 -12.29 8.54 6.83
CA ARG A 410 -10.90 8.99 6.88
C ARG A 410 -10.76 10.19 7.82
N MET A 411 -9.62 10.24 8.51
CA MET A 411 -9.21 11.41 9.30
C MET A 411 -8.34 12.30 8.42
N VAL A 412 -8.90 13.42 7.95
CA VAL A 412 -8.21 14.37 7.06
C VAL A 412 -7.96 15.67 7.81
N PRO A 413 -6.70 16.11 7.98
CA PRO A 413 -6.43 17.40 8.59
C PRO A 413 -6.90 18.51 7.66
N LYS A 414 -7.47 19.58 8.22
CA LYS A 414 -7.94 20.73 7.43
C LYS A 414 -6.82 21.40 6.63
N LYS A 415 -5.61 21.44 7.20
CA LYS A 415 -4.42 22.06 6.61
C LYS A 415 -3.21 21.16 6.86
N LYS A 416 -2.33 21.05 5.88
CA LYS A 416 -1.04 20.33 5.97
C LYS A 416 0.02 21.16 5.27
N GLY A 417 1.11 21.48 5.97
CA GLY A 417 2.10 22.44 5.50
C GLY A 417 1.47 23.80 5.17
N SER A 418 1.71 24.28 3.96
CA SER A 418 1.21 25.56 3.44
C SER A 418 -0.21 25.47 2.87
N TRP A 419 -0.80 24.27 2.75
CA TRP A 419 -1.97 23.99 1.92
C TRP A 419 -3.21 23.60 2.72
N TYR A 420 -4.37 24.14 2.32
CA TYR A 420 -5.68 23.72 2.82
C TYR A 420 -6.14 22.49 2.03
N LEU A 421 -6.27 21.36 2.71
CA LEU A 421 -6.79 20.11 2.12
C LEU A 421 -8.31 20.20 1.97
N LEU A 422 -8.95 20.80 2.98
CA LEU A 422 -10.38 21.08 3.04
C LEU A 422 -10.62 22.59 3.00
N PRO A 423 -11.80 23.07 2.56
CA PRO A 423 -12.12 24.49 2.54
C PRO A 423 -11.86 25.17 3.89
N LYS A 424 -11.26 26.36 3.86
CA LYS A 424 -10.91 27.11 5.08
C LYS A 424 -12.12 27.49 5.93
N ASP A 425 -13.28 27.70 5.31
CA ASP A 425 -14.54 28.05 5.96
C ASP A 425 -15.33 26.83 6.46
N LEU A 426 -14.88 25.60 6.14
CA LEU A 426 -15.48 24.37 6.65
C LEU A 426 -15.45 24.37 8.19
N ARG A 427 -16.62 24.42 8.81
CA ARG A 427 -16.78 24.33 10.26
C ARG A 427 -16.55 22.87 10.67
N GLY A 428 -15.57 22.62 11.54
CA GLY A 428 -15.43 21.31 12.17
C GLY A 428 -16.56 21.10 13.17
N GLU A 429 -17.19 19.93 13.17
CA GLU A 429 -17.78 19.43 14.41
C GLU A 429 -16.59 19.09 15.32
N GLU A 430 -16.50 19.73 16.49
CA GLU A 430 -15.54 19.30 17.50
C GLU A 430 -15.77 17.81 17.78
N PRO A 431 -14.72 16.99 17.89
CA PRO A 431 -14.89 15.60 18.29
C PRO A 431 -15.66 15.58 19.61
N GLY A 432 -16.87 15.03 19.57
CA GLY A 432 -17.67 14.82 20.77
C GLY A 432 -16.83 14.09 21.83
N PRO A 433 -17.09 14.33 23.13
CA PRO A 433 -16.25 13.81 24.20
C PRO A 433 -16.08 12.30 24.01
N SER A 434 -14.82 11.88 23.90
CA SER A 434 -14.46 10.47 23.81
C SER A 434 -15.16 9.73 24.95
N SER A 435 -15.98 8.74 24.59
CA SER A 435 -16.47 7.77 25.55
C SER A 435 -15.28 6.98 26.05
N ARG A 436 -14.65 7.49 27.12
CA ARG A 436 -13.83 6.68 28.01
C ARG A 436 -14.77 5.65 28.62
N SER A 437 -14.68 4.42 28.14
CA SER A 437 -15.07 3.21 28.87
C SER A 437 -13.97 2.19 28.69
#